data_AF-X1QWV1-F1
#
_entry.id   AF-X1QWV1-F1
#
_cell.length_a   1.000
_cell.length_b   1.000
_cell.length_c   1.000
_cell.angle_alpha   90.00
_cell.angle_beta   90.00
_cell.angle_gamma   90.00
#
_symmetry.space_group_name_H-M   'P 1'
#
loop_
_entity.id
_entity.type
_entity.pdbx_description
1 polymer ?
#
loop_
_entity_poly.entity_id
_entity_poly.type
_entity_poly.pdbx_seq_one_letter_code
_entity_poly.pdbx_strand_id
1 'polypeptide(L)'
;GPFIIHPAQLVLDYPLPYMLVGLAGIFSSKINLKAKGSTCGWLLLAVFTGGLGRFISHFLSGVIFFAQYAPEGQSPWVYSAIYNVSYLLPALLLSYIIIIPLIKILVINEDKKER
;
A
#
# COMPACT_ATOMS: atom_id res chain seq x y z
N GLY A 1 4.16 4.40 -21.46
CA GLY A 1 2.72 4.10 -21.58
C GLY A 1 2.40 2.81 -20.84
N PRO A 2 1.13 2.46 -20.62
CA PRO A 2 0.76 1.20 -20.00
C PRO A 2 1.17 0.01 -20.88
N PHE A 3 1.67 -1.06 -20.27
CA PHE A 3 1.95 -2.32 -20.95
C PHE A 3 0.73 -3.23 -20.75
N ILE A 4 -0.04 -3.40 -21.83
CA ILE A 4 -1.35 -4.06 -21.79
C ILE A 4 -1.24 -5.34 -22.60
N ILE A 5 -1.37 -6.47 -21.92
CA ILE A 5 -1.35 -7.80 -22.55
C ILE A 5 -2.71 -8.51 -22.45
N HIS A 6 -3.54 -8.14 -21.46
CA HIS A 6 -4.87 -8.71 -21.28
C HIS A 6 -5.81 -7.73 -20.56
N PRO A 7 -7.12 -7.66 -20.88
CA PRO A 7 -8.04 -6.74 -20.20
C PRO A 7 -8.10 -6.93 -18.68
N ALA A 8 -8.07 -8.17 -18.20
CA ALA A 8 -8.02 -8.44 -16.76
C ALA A 8 -6.68 -8.01 -16.13
N GLN A 9 -5.55 -8.14 -16.85
CA GLN A 9 -4.26 -7.62 -16.40
C GLN A 9 -4.30 -6.10 -16.26
N LEU A 10 -4.90 -5.41 -17.23
CA LEU A 10 -5.10 -3.96 -17.16
C LEU A 10 -5.82 -3.58 -15.86
N VAL A 11 -6.90 -4.27 -15.50
CA VAL A 11 -7.63 -3.99 -14.26
C VAL A 11 -6.75 -4.22 -13.02
N LEU A 12 -6.01 -5.34 -12.97
CA LEU A 12 -5.17 -5.71 -11.84
C LEU A 12 -3.92 -4.83 -11.67
N ASP A 13 -3.43 -4.18 -12.72
CA ASP A 13 -2.21 -3.36 -12.67
C ASP A 13 -2.46 -1.85 -12.64
N TYR A 14 -3.64 -1.40 -13.06
CA TYR A 14 -3.96 0.01 -13.12
C TYR A 14 -5.09 0.40 -12.15
N PRO A 15 -6.40 0.28 -12.45
CA PRO A 15 -7.43 0.82 -11.57
C PRO A 15 -7.53 0.11 -10.21
N LEU A 16 -7.57 -1.23 -10.19
CA LEU A 16 -7.82 -1.99 -8.97
C LEU A 16 -6.78 -1.74 -7.86
N PRO A 17 -5.45 -1.78 -8.11
CA PRO A 17 -4.47 -1.59 -7.04
C PRO A 17 -4.61 -0.22 -6.38
N TYR A 18 -4.89 0.85 -7.16
CA TYR A 18 -5.10 2.19 -6.59
C TYR A 18 -6.46 2.32 -5.89
N MET A 19 -7.50 1.62 -6.35
CA MET A 19 -8.77 1.54 -5.62
C MET A 19 -8.58 0.84 -4.26
N LEU A 20 -7.80 -0.24 -4.20
CA LEU A 20 -7.53 -1.00 -2.97
C LEU A 20 -6.71 -0.22 -1.95
N VAL A 21 -5.90 0.77 -2.37
CA VAL A 21 -5.29 1.73 -1.43
C VAL A 21 -6.36 2.46 -0.60
N GLY A 22 -7.55 2.67 -1.17
CA GLY A 22 -8.70 3.26 -0.47
C GLY A 22 -9.20 2.46 0.75
N LEU A 23 -8.82 1.18 0.89
CA LEU A 23 -9.12 0.38 2.09
C LEU A 23 -8.51 0.99 3.38
N ALA A 24 -7.49 1.83 3.26
CA ALA A 24 -6.97 2.63 4.36
C ALA A 24 -8.09 3.44 5.07
N GLY A 25 -9.14 3.85 4.32
CA GLY A 25 -10.28 4.60 4.84
C GLY A 25 -11.13 3.87 5.87
N ILE A 26 -11.03 2.54 5.99
CA ILE A 26 -11.73 1.74 7.01
C ILE A 26 -11.38 2.23 8.43
N PHE A 27 -10.16 2.73 8.62
CA PHE A 27 -9.67 3.19 9.91
C PHE A 27 -9.92 4.69 10.16
N SER A 28 -10.56 5.41 9.23
CA SER A 28 -10.80 6.85 9.33
C SER A 28 -11.48 7.27 10.64
N SER A 29 -12.50 6.52 11.07
CA SER A 29 -13.22 6.77 12.34
C SER A 29 -12.36 6.59 13.60
N LYS A 30 -11.23 5.87 13.49
CA LYS A 30 -10.31 5.61 14.61
C LYS A 30 -9.13 6.59 14.64
N ILE A 31 -8.92 7.34 13.57
CA ILE A 31 -7.84 8.32 13.44
C ILE A 31 -8.37 9.66 13.96
N ASN A 32 -7.98 10.03 15.19
CA ASN A 32 -8.30 11.32 15.76
C ASN A 32 -7.02 12.16 15.91
N LEU A 33 -6.83 13.13 15.01
CA LEU A 33 -5.64 13.99 15.00
C LEU A 33 -5.53 14.90 16.24
N LYS A 34 -6.60 15.02 17.04
CA LYS A 34 -6.61 15.79 18.30
C LYS A 34 -6.31 14.92 19.53
N ALA A 35 -6.45 13.60 19.43
CA ALA A 35 -6.23 12.69 20.56
C ALA A 35 -4.77 12.21 20.61
N LYS A 36 -4.12 12.36 21.77
CA LYS A 36 -2.79 11.79 22.02
C LYS A 36 -2.89 10.26 22.18
N GLY A 37 -2.04 9.52 21.46
CA GLY A 37 -1.84 8.08 21.66
C GLY A 37 -2.20 7.21 20.46
N SER A 38 -3.45 6.77 20.37
CA SER A 38 -3.88 5.67 19.47
C SER A 38 -3.82 5.99 17.97
N THR A 39 -3.77 7.26 17.60
CA THR A 39 -3.84 7.74 16.20
C THR A 39 -2.70 7.22 15.33
N CYS A 40 -1.49 7.11 15.89
CA CYS A 40 -0.33 6.60 15.14
C CYS A 40 -0.54 5.13 14.74
N GLY A 41 -0.97 4.27 15.67
CA GLY A 41 -1.18 2.85 15.40
C GLY A 41 -2.27 2.60 14.35
N TRP A 42 -3.40 3.30 14.45
CA TRP A 42 -4.48 3.19 13.45
C TRP A 42 -4.05 3.63 12.06
N LEU A 43 -3.21 4.66 11.98
CA LEU A 43 -2.77 5.17 10.70
C LEU A 43 -1.70 4.26 10.08
N LEU A 44 -0.83 3.63 10.87
CA LEU A 44 0.05 2.56 10.39
C LEU A 44 -0.75 1.37 9.85
N LEU A 45 -1.81 0.95 10.53
CA LEU A 45 -2.71 -0.10 10.03
C LEU A 45 -3.43 0.31 8.74
N ALA A 46 -3.86 1.57 8.62
CA ALA A 46 -4.47 2.10 7.41
C ALA A 46 -3.52 2.03 6.20
N VAL A 47 -2.28 2.47 6.38
CA VAL A 47 -1.25 2.42 5.32
C VAL A 47 -0.89 0.98 4.97
N PHE A 48 -0.74 0.11 5.98
CA PHE A 48 -0.46 -1.31 5.76
C PHE A 48 -1.56 -2.00 4.95
N THR A 49 -2.82 -1.79 5.31
CA THR A 49 -3.96 -2.42 4.63
C THR A 49 -4.12 -1.94 3.19
N GLY A 50 -3.94 -0.64 2.93
CA GLY A 50 -3.90 -0.12 1.56
C GLY A 50 -2.74 -0.69 0.74
N GLY A 51 -1.54 -0.76 1.33
CA GLY A 51 -0.36 -1.36 0.70
C GLY A 51 -0.53 -2.86 0.42
N LEU A 52 -1.14 -3.60 1.34
CA LEU A 52 -1.42 -5.03 1.20
C LEU A 52 -2.44 -5.30 0.09
N GLY A 53 -3.51 -4.51 0.02
CA GLY A 53 -4.49 -4.61 -1.06
C GLY A 53 -3.84 -4.36 -2.43
N ARG A 54 -3.02 -3.31 -2.54
CA ARG A 54 -2.21 -3.05 -3.75
C ARG A 54 -1.29 -4.21 -4.09
N PHE A 55 -0.60 -4.78 -3.09
CA PHE A 55 0.28 -5.94 -3.29
C PHE A 55 -0.48 -7.15 -3.83
N ILE A 56 -1.63 -7.50 -3.25
CA ILE A 56 -2.42 -8.66 -3.69
C ILE A 56 -2.82 -8.52 -5.16
N SER A 57 -3.21 -7.32 -5.60
CA SER A 57 -3.58 -7.07 -7.00
C SER A 57 -2.41 -7.34 -7.96
N HIS A 58 -1.25 -6.72 -7.71
CA HIS A 58 -0.08 -6.92 -8.57
C HIS A 58 0.53 -8.32 -8.45
N PHE A 59 0.42 -8.95 -7.27
CA PHE A 59 0.84 -10.32 -7.06
C PHE A 59 0.03 -11.28 -7.94
N LEU A 60 -1.30 -11.15 -7.95
CA LEU A 60 -2.17 -11.95 -8.81
C LEU A 60 -1.92 -11.65 -10.29
N SER A 61 -1.72 -10.38 -10.66
CA SER A 61 -1.32 -10.02 -12.03
C SER A 61 -0.03 -10.75 -12.44
N GLY A 62 0.97 -10.70 -11.56
CA GLY A 62 2.27 -11.35 -11.78
C GLY A 62 2.18 -12.86 -11.95
N VAL A 63 1.37 -13.54 -11.12
CA VAL A 63 1.17 -14.99 -11.20
C VAL A 63 0.42 -15.39 -12.48
N ILE A 64 -0.59 -14.62 -12.90
CA ILE A 64 -1.47 -15.00 -14.01
C ILE A 64 -0.87 -14.59 -15.37
N PHE A 65 -0.29 -13.39 -15.47
CA PHE A 65 0.07 -12.79 -16.76
C PHE A 65 1.58 -12.66 -16.99
N PHE A 66 2.37 -12.65 -15.92
CA PHE A 66 3.83 -12.47 -15.99
C PHE A 66 4.63 -13.72 -15.58
N ALA A 67 3.97 -14.88 -15.45
CA ALA A 67 4.61 -16.16 -15.15
C ALA A 67 5.73 -16.53 -16.13
N GLN A 68 5.61 -16.11 -17.40
CA GLN A 68 6.60 -16.33 -18.45
C GLN A 68 7.97 -15.68 -18.17
N TYR A 69 8.04 -14.72 -17.25
CA TYR A 69 9.29 -14.07 -16.84
C TYR A 69 9.95 -14.76 -15.64
N ALA A 70 9.32 -15.81 -15.09
CA ALA A 70 9.92 -16.59 -14.02
C ALA A 70 11.15 -17.36 -14.53
N PRO A 71 12.29 -17.32 -13.82
CA PRO A 71 13.46 -18.14 -14.12
C PRO A 71 13.14 -19.64 -14.20
N GLU A 72 13.95 -20.37 -14.96
CA GLU A 72 13.82 -21.82 -15.06
C GLU A 72 13.85 -22.48 -13.68
N GLY A 73 12.85 -23.31 -13.40
CA GLY A 73 12.68 -23.99 -12.11
C GLY A 73 12.06 -23.14 -10.99
N GLN A 74 11.79 -21.85 -11.20
CA GLN A 74 11.13 -21.00 -10.21
C GLN A 74 9.60 -21.01 -10.37
N SER A 75 8.88 -21.25 -9.28
CA SER A 75 7.42 -21.17 -9.26
C SER A 75 6.94 -19.73 -9.57
N PRO A 76 5.92 -19.54 -10.42
CA PRO A 76 5.33 -18.23 -10.71
C PRO A 76 4.90 -17.46 -9.46
N TRP A 77 4.44 -18.17 -8.42
CA TRP A 77 4.07 -17.59 -7.13
C TRP A 77 5.27 -16.94 -6.43
N VAL A 78 6.42 -17.62 -6.41
CA VAL A 78 7.64 -17.10 -5.77
C VAL A 78 8.20 -15.94 -6.58
N TYR A 79 8.25 -16.08 -7.90
CA TYR A 79 8.71 -15.01 -8.79
C TYR A 79 7.86 -13.74 -8.61
N SER A 80 6.53 -13.87 -8.68
CA SER A 80 5.61 -12.75 -8.51
C SER A 80 5.72 -12.10 -7.13
N ALA A 81 5.87 -12.90 -6.06
CA ALA A 81 6.06 -12.37 -4.71
C ALA A 81 7.32 -11.51 -4.61
N ILE A 82 8.46 -12.06 -5.05
CA ILE A 82 9.76 -11.37 -4.98
C ILE A 82 9.73 -10.09 -5.84
N TYR A 83 9.25 -10.21 -7.07
CA TYR A 83 9.16 -9.08 -7.99
C TYR A 83 8.32 -7.95 -7.39
N ASN A 84 7.11 -8.25 -6.90
CA ASN A 84 6.20 -7.24 -6.38
C ASN A 84 6.65 -6.67 -5.02
N VAL A 85 7.18 -7.49 -4.12
CA VAL A 85 7.75 -7.01 -2.85
C VAL A 85 8.92 -6.06 -3.12
N SER A 86 9.76 -6.32 -4.14
CA SER A 86 10.99 -5.55 -4.39
C SER A 86 10.76 -4.04 -4.57
N TYR A 87 9.61 -3.63 -5.11
CA TYR A 87 9.27 -2.21 -5.29
C TYR A 87 8.13 -1.72 -4.38
N LEU A 88 7.19 -2.60 -3.99
CA LEU A 88 6.08 -2.20 -3.12
C LEU A 88 6.49 -2.06 -1.66
N LEU A 89 7.41 -2.90 -1.17
CA LEU A 89 7.90 -2.80 0.20
C LEU A 89 8.67 -1.48 0.41
N PRO A 90 9.62 -1.07 -0.46
CA PRO A 90 10.22 0.26 -0.36
C PRO A 90 9.21 1.40 -0.40
N ALA A 91 8.19 1.32 -1.26
CA ALA A 91 7.14 2.34 -1.34
C ALA A 91 6.30 2.41 -0.05
N LEU A 92 5.99 1.26 0.57
CA LEU A 92 5.29 1.18 1.85
C LEU A 92 6.14 1.78 2.99
N LEU A 93 7.43 1.42 3.05
CA LEU A 93 8.36 1.97 4.03
C LEU A 93 8.52 3.48 3.87
N LEU A 94 8.62 3.97 2.63
CA LEU A 94 8.67 5.40 2.34
C LEU A 94 7.40 6.11 2.81
N SER A 95 6.24 5.48 2.62
CA SER A 95 4.97 6.02 3.13
C SER A 95 5.01 6.19 4.64
N TYR A 96 5.54 5.21 5.39
CA TYR A 96 5.72 5.34 6.84
C TYR A 96 6.72 6.43 7.24
N ILE A 97 7.85 6.53 6.53
CA ILE A 97 8.87 7.56 6.77
C ILE A 97 8.27 8.97 6.66
N ILE A 98 7.30 9.17 5.76
CA ILE A 98 6.64 10.47 5.58
C ILE A 98 5.51 10.68 6.59
N ILE A 99 4.68 9.67 6.80
CA ILE A 99 3.45 9.78 7.60
C ILE A 99 3.72 9.95 9.09
N ILE A 100 4.70 9.23 9.64
CA ILE A 100 5.02 9.28 11.07
C ILE A 100 5.40 10.71 11.52
N PRO A 101 6.34 11.42 10.87
CA PRO A 101 6.64 12.81 11.24
C PRO A 101 5.48 13.76 10.92
N LEU A 102 4.74 13.55 9.82
CA LEU A 102 3.58 14.38 9.47
C LEU A 102 2.52 14.39 10.57
N ILE A 103 2.15 13.21 11.10
CA ILE A 103 1.18 13.12 12.21
C ILE A 103 1.70 13.84 13.43
N LYS A 104 2.98 13.65 13.80
CA LYS A 104 3.57 14.32 14.97
C LYS A 104 3.44 15.84 14.84
N ILE A 105 3.73 16.40 13.67
CA ILE A 105 3.59 17.84 13.40
C ILE A 105 2.13 18.30 13.52
N LEU A 106 1.20 17.56 12.92
CA LEU A 106 -0.23 17.91 12.95
C LEU A 106 -0.81 17.86 14.38
N VAL A 107 -0.46 16.83 15.15
CA VAL A 107 -0.89 16.69 16.56
C VAL A 107 -0.28 17.77 17.45
N ILE A 108 0.99 18.15 17.24
CA ILE A 108 1.67 19.19 18.02
C ILE A 108 1.08 20.59 17.75
N ASN A 109 0.72 20.89 16.49
CA ASN A 109 0.19 22.21 16.14
C ASN A 109 -1.22 22.47 16.69
N GLU A 110 -2.06 21.43 16.82
CA GLU A 110 -3.37 21.56 17.46
C GLU A 110 -3.24 21.90 18.97
N ASP A 111 -2.28 21.31 19.69
CA ASP A 111 -2.04 21.60 21.12
C ASP A 111 -1.65 23.07 21.38
N LYS A 112 -1.03 23.73 20.41
CA LYS A 112 -0.69 25.17 20.48
C LYS A 112 -1.86 26.10 20.16
N LYS A 113 -2.86 25.65 19.42
CA LYS A 113 -4.02 26.47 19.04
C LYS A 113 -5.10 26.51 20.12
N GLU A 114 -5.11 25.50 21.00
CA GLU A 114 -6.03 25.39 22.14
C GLU A 114 -5.51 26.06 23.43
N ARG A 115 -4.29 26.63 23.43
CA ARG A 115 -3.72 27.43 24.54
C ARG A 115 -3.64 28.90 24.18
#